data_AF-A0A0N0D1M6-F1
#
_entry.id   AF-A0A0N0D1M6-F1
#
_cell.length_a   1.000
_cell.length_b   1.000
_cell.length_c   1.000
_cell.angle_alpha   90.00
_cell.angle_beta   90.00
_cell.angle_gamma   90.00
#
_symmetry.space_group_name_H-M   'P 1'
#
loop_
_entity.id
_entity.type
_entity.pdbx_description
1 polymer ?
#
loop_
_entity_poly.entity_id
_entity_poly.type
_entity_poly.pdbx_seq_one_letter_code
_entity_poly.pdbx_strand_id
1 'polypeptide(L)'
;MPDICKYEGNRVLLVEGINDCHSILALCKAYNLPQTFGIYQCGNDIRILKRMNALIVQPDPPESISIVIDVDAGNIQNRWLQIKDKLKDHNYCFPDLPDSQGTVITGSINQSINPN
;
A
#
# COMPACT_ATOMS: atom_id res chain seq x y z
N MET A 1 -24.80 -4.72 8.36
CA MET A 1 -23.38 -4.68 8.78
C MET A 1 -22.59 -3.98 7.70
N PRO A 2 -21.69 -3.05 8.02
CA PRO A 2 -20.79 -2.49 7.01
C PRO A 2 -19.96 -3.62 6.39
N ASP A 3 -19.68 -3.51 5.09
CA ASP A 3 -18.81 -4.45 4.38
C ASP A 3 -17.38 -4.31 4.95
N ILE A 4 -16.94 -5.34 5.66
CA ILE A 4 -15.64 -5.39 6.35
C ILE A 4 -14.46 -5.25 5.37
N CYS A 5 -14.69 -5.57 4.09
CA CYS A 5 -13.71 -5.43 3.02
C CYS A 5 -13.83 -4.09 2.27
N LYS A 6 -14.61 -3.13 2.79
CA LYS A 6 -14.72 -1.75 2.28
C LYS A 6 -14.50 -0.72 3.37
N TYR A 7 -13.83 -1.10 4.46
CA TYR A 7 -13.58 -0.20 5.56
C TYR A 7 -12.22 0.48 5.41
N GLU A 8 -12.24 1.80 5.38
CA GLU A 8 -11.05 2.64 5.40
C GLU A 8 -10.92 3.25 6.80
N GLY A 9 -9.95 2.74 7.55
CA GLY A 9 -9.52 3.33 8.83
C GLY A 9 -8.31 4.23 8.63
N ASN A 10 -7.78 4.77 9.73
CA ASN A 10 -6.54 5.56 9.72
C ASN A 10 -5.30 4.72 9.30
N ARG A 11 -5.41 3.40 9.37
CA ARG A 11 -4.46 2.44 8.79
C ARG A 11 -5.22 1.57 7.82
N VAL A 12 -4.79 1.50 6.56
CA VAL A 12 -5.56 0.86 5.49
C VAL A 12 -4.71 -0.14 4.71
N LEU A 13 -5.28 -1.32 4.49
CA LEU A 13 -4.76 -2.37 3.64
C LEU A 13 -5.63 -2.49 2.37
N LEU A 14 -5.07 -2.08 1.23
CA LEU A 14 -5.71 -2.26 -0.06
C LEU A 14 -5.40 -3.65 -0.59
N VAL A 15 -6.42 -4.35 -1.07
CA VAL A 15 -6.30 -5.71 -1.62
C VAL A 15 -6.99 -5.79 -2.97
N GLU A 16 -6.61 -6.74 -3.82
CA GLU A 16 -7.15 -6.81 -5.18
C GLU A 16 -8.63 -7.17 -5.17
N GLY A 17 -8.99 -8.27 -4.51
CA GLY A 17 -10.33 -8.79 -4.54
C GLY A 17 -10.85 -9.20 -3.17
N ILE A 18 -12.09 -9.69 -3.19
CA ILE A 18 -12.76 -10.19 -2.00
C ILE A 18 -12.06 -11.43 -1.42
N ASN A 19 -11.44 -12.25 -2.27
CA ASN A 19 -10.70 -13.44 -1.87
C ASN A 19 -9.45 -13.10 -1.05
N ASP A 20 -8.72 -12.05 -1.45
CA ASP A 20 -7.56 -11.57 -0.71
C ASP A 20 -7.95 -11.01 0.65
N CYS A 21 -9.03 -10.22 0.70
CA CYS A 21 -9.60 -9.73 1.95
C CYS A 21 -9.91 -10.89 2.91
N HIS A 22 -10.65 -11.89 2.44
CA HIS A 22 -11.00 -13.05 3.24
C HIS A 22 -9.78 -13.86 3.68
N SER A 23 -8.75 -13.98 2.84
CA SER A 23 -7.51 -14.67 3.18
C SER A 23 -6.77 -13.95 4.32
N ILE A 24 -6.66 -12.63 4.26
CA ILE A 24 -6.07 -11.81 5.34
C ILE A 24 -6.90 -11.93 6.62
N LEU A 25 -8.23 -11.81 6.54
CA LEU A 25 -9.10 -11.96 7.71
C LEU A 25 -8.96 -13.35 8.36
N ALA A 26 -8.84 -14.40 7.55
CA ALA A 26 -8.60 -15.76 8.01
C ALA A 26 -7.25 -15.89 8.71
N LEU A 27 -6.19 -15.30 8.17
CA LEU A 27 -4.86 -15.27 8.80
C LEU A 27 -4.91 -14.52 10.14
N CYS A 28 -5.53 -13.34 10.18
CA CYS A 28 -5.71 -12.59 11.43
C CYS A 28 -6.43 -13.43 12.49
N LYS A 29 -7.49 -14.14 12.11
CA LYS A 29 -8.23 -15.03 13.01
C LYS A 29 -7.38 -16.21 13.47
N ALA A 30 -6.67 -16.87 12.56
CA ALA A 30 -5.87 -18.06 12.86
C ALA A 30 -4.72 -17.78 13.85
N TYR A 31 -4.14 -16.59 13.77
CA TYR A 31 -3.02 -16.17 14.63
C TYR A 31 -3.43 -15.20 15.74
N ASN A 32 -4.74 -15.00 15.96
CA ASN A 32 -5.29 -14.09 16.96
C ASN A 32 -4.69 -12.67 16.88
N LEU A 33 -4.49 -12.17 15.66
CA LEU A 33 -3.95 -10.83 15.42
C LEU A 33 -5.04 -9.78 15.67
N PRO A 34 -4.73 -8.69 16.39
CA PRO A 34 -5.68 -7.61 16.59
C PRO A 34 -5.94 -6.90 15.24
N GLN A 35 -7.21 -6.64 14.94
CA GLN A 35 -7.60 -5.87 13.75
C GLN A 35 -7.42 -4.38 14.02
N THR A 36 -6.19 -3.89 13.83
CA THR A 36 -5.82 -2.48 14.04
C THR A 36 -5.82 -1.66 12.75
N PHE A 37 -6.35 -2.22 11.65
CA PHE A 37 -6.37 -1.61 10.33
C PHE A 37 -7.67 -1.98 9.60
N GLY A 38 -8.10 -1.12 8.67
CA GLY A 38 -9.19 -1.41 7.74
C GLY A 38 -8.69 -2.12 6.48
N ILE A 39 -9.55 -2.95 5.88
CA ILE A 39 -9.27 -3.62 4.62
C ILE A 39 -10.22 -3.07 3.55
N TYR A 40 -9.65 -2.70 2.40
CA TYR A 40 -10.41 -2.21 1.27
C TYR A 40 -10.06 -2.98 -0.01
N GLN A 41 -11.00 -3.80 -0.49
CA GLN A 41 -10.86 -4.49 -1.77
C GLN A 41 -11.09 -3.50 -2.93
N CYS A 42 -10.20 -3.49 -3.89
CA CYS A 42 -10.19 -2.52 -5.00
C CYS A 42 -10.86 -3.06 -6.28
N GLY A 43 -10.97 -4.37 -6.43
CA GLY A 43 -11.51 -5.10 -7.58
C GLY A 43 -10.47 -5.54 -8.62
N ASN A 44 -9.28 -4.91 -8.65
CA ASN A 44 -8.11 -5.30 -9.46
C ASN A 44 -6.87 -4.45 -9.12
N ASP A 45 -5.72 -4.87 -9.63
CA ASP A 45 -4.41 -4.22 -9.57
C ASP A 45 -4.42 -2.73 -9.97
N ILE A 46 -5.05 -2.38 -11.09
CA ILE A 46 -5.13 -1.00 -11.60
C ILE A 46 -5.86 -0.11 -10.58
N ARG A 47 -6.94 -0.62 -9.98
CA ARG A 47 -7.74 0.09 -8.99
C ARG A 47 -7.02 0.23 -7.65
N ILE A 48 -6.16 -0.72 -7.25
CA ILE A 48 -5.29 -0.56 -6.08
C ILE A 48 -4.42 0.67 -6.27
N LEU A 49 -3.66 0.73 -7.37
CA LEU A 49 -2.70 1.82 -7.60
C LEU A 49 -3.39 3.18 -7.70
N LYS A 50 -4.61 3.22 -8.28
CA LYS A 50 -5.43 4.44 -8.31
C LYS A 50 -5.89 4.84 -6.90
N ARG A 51 -6.34 3.88 -6.08
CA ARG A 51 -6.81 4.16 -4.71
C ARG A 51 -5.65 4.56 -3.80
N MET A 52 -4.51 3.89 -3.90
CA MET A 52 -3.27 4.25 -3.20
C MET A 52 -2.90 5.70 -3.48
N ASN A 53 -2.84 6.11 -4.75
CA ASN A 53 -2.54 7.49 -5.11
C ASN A 53 -3.56 8.48 -4.54
N ALA A 54 -4.85 8.15 -4.55
CA ALA A 54 -5.89 8.99 -3.97
C ALA A 54 -5.73 9.17 -2.44
N LEU A 55 -5.34 8.12 -1.72
CA LEU A 55 -5.08 8.17 -0.28
C LEU A 55 -3.81 8.94 0.06
N ILE A 56 -2.79 8.91 -0.80
CA ILE A 56 -1.53 9.67 -0.61
C ILE A 56 -1.77 11.18 -0.71
N VAL A 57 -2.62 11.62 -1.67
CA VAL A 57 -2.78 13.05 -1.99
C VAL A 57 -3.97 13.72 -1.27
N GLN A 58 -4.75 12.97 -0.50
CA GLN A 58 -5.90 13.55 0.21
C GLN A 58 -5.45 14.48 1.35
N PRO A 59 -6.27 15.48 1.75
CA PRO A 59 -5.89 16.46 2.78
C PRO A 59 -5.54 15.90 4.16
N ASP A 60 -6.10 14.74 4.50
CA ASP A 60 -5.86 14.01 5.76
C ASP A 60 -5.51 12.56 5.43
N PRO A 61 -4.28 12.29 4.98
CA PRO A 61 -3.88 10.96 4.51
C PRO A 61 -3.85 9.97 5.70
N PRO A 62 -4.13 8.67 5.46
CA PRO A 62 -4.00 7.66 6.51
C PRO A 62 -2.56 7.62 7.05
N GLU A 63 -2.41 7.31 8.35
CA GLU A 63 -1.11 7.06 9.00
C GLU A 63 -0.27 6.04 8.23
N SER A 64 -0.91 4.99 7.71
CA SER A 64 -0.24 3.97 6.90
C SER A 64 -1.14 3.45 5.80
N ILE A 65 -0.60 3.39 4.58
CA ILE A 65 -1.22 2.74 3.43
C ILE A 65 -0.40 1.50 3.10
N SER A 66 -1.03 0.34 3.09
CA SER A 66 -0.43 -0.93 2.69
C SER A 66 -1.20 -1.49 1.50
N ILE A 67 -0.50 -2.19 0.61
CA ILE A 67 -1.10 -2.83 -0.56
C ILE A 67 -0.69 -4.30 -0.60
N VAL A 68 -1.62 -5.18 -0.98
CA VAL A 68 -1.36 -6.57 -1.36
C VAL A 68 -1.82 -6.74 -2.80
N ILE A 69 -0.88 -7.09 -3.67
CA ILE A 69 -1.05 -7.14 -5.11
C ILE A 69 -0.40 -8.43 -5.62
N ASP A 70 -1.05 -9.10 -6.55
CA ASP A 70 -0.51 -10.28 -7.19
C ASP A 70 0.64 -9.89 -8.11
N VAL A 71 1.70 -10.70 -8.04
CA VAL A 71 2.80 -10.62 -8.98
C VAL A 71 2.54 -11.70 -10.01
N ASP A 72 1.76 -11.36 -11.04
CA ASP A 72 1.52 -12.25 -12.18
C ASP A 72 2.83 -12.90 -12.63
N ALA A 73 2.75 -14.18 -13.03
CA ALA A 73 3.89 -15.02 -13.34
C ALA A 73 4.79 -14.39 -14.43
N GLY A 74 5.80 -13.63 -13.99
CA GLY A 74 6.85 -13.12 -14.86
C GLY A 74 7.21 -11.64 -14.74
N ASN A 75 6.60 -10.82 -13.87
CA ASN A 75 6.99 -9.40 -13.90
C ASN A 75 6.90 -8.58 -12.60
N ILE A 76 7.65 -9.01 -11.58
CA ILE A 76 7.97 -8.19 -10.41
C ILE A 76 8.53 -6.82 -10.81
N GLN A 77 9.30 -6.73 -11.92
CA GLN A 77 9.86 -5.46 -12.39
C GLN A 77 8.78 -4.46 -12.79
N ASN A 78 7.74 -4.89 -13.50
CA ASN A 78 6.64 -4.04 -13.92
C ASN A 78 5.84 -3.52 -12.73
N ARG A 79 5.55 -4.38 -11.74
CA ARG A 79 4.85 -3.93 -10.52
C ARG A 79 5.69 -2.97 -9.72
N TRP A 80 6.99 -3.25 -9.61
CA TRP A 80 7.94 -2.35 -8.99
C TRP A 80 7.96 -0.98 -9.69
N LEU A 81 8.07 -0.95 -11.02
CA LEU A 81 8.07 0.29 -11.79
C LEU A 81 6.77 1.09 -11.61
N GLN A 82 5.62 0.44 -11.63
CA GLN A 82 4.34 1.12 -11.42
C GLN A 82 4.23 1.75 -10.02
N ILE A 83 4.75 1.08 -8.99
CA ILE A 83 4.79 1.63 -7.62
C ILE A 83 5.74 2.84 -7.59
N LYS A 84 6.95 2.72 -8.17
CA LYS A 84 7.91 3.83 -8.29
C LYS A 84 7.28 5.04 -8.97
N ASP A 85 6.58 4.83 -10.08
CA ASP A 85 5.94 5.89 -10.85
C ASP A 85 4.86 6.66 -10.08
N LYS A 86 4.19 6.01 -9.12
CA LYS A 86 3.23 6.68 -8.22
C LYS A 86 3.89 7.52 -7.14
N LEU A 87 5.13 7.22 -6.79
CA LEU A 87 5.86 7.86 -5.68
C LEU A 87 7.00 8.77 -6.15
N LYS A 88 7.20 8.91 -7.47
CA LYS A 88 8.29 9.69 -8.07
C LYS A 88 8.32 11.16 -7.62
N ASP A 89 7.16 11.72 -7.29
CA ASP A 89 7.04 13.12 -6.86
C ASP A 89 7.32 13.31 -5.34
N HIS A 90 7.60 12.22 -4.61
CA HIS A 90 7.77 12.21 -3.15
C HIS A 90 9.23 12.08 -2.67
N ASN A 91 10.22 12.43 -3.49
CA ASN A 91 11.65 12.47 -3.13
C ASN A 91 12.22 11.17 -2.51
N TYR A 92 11.68 10.02 -2.89
CA TYR A 92 12.22 8.71 -2.49
C TYR A 92 13.32 8.26 -3.47
N CYS A 93 14.37 7.63 -2.92
CA CYS A 93 15.40 6.96 -3.71
C CYS A 93 15.07 5.47 -3.81
N PHE A 94 14.58 5.02 -4.96
CA PHE A 94 14.23 3.62 -5.18
C PHE A 94 15.39 2.85 -5.82
N PRO A 95 15.67 1.60 -5.38
CA PRO A 95 16.53 0.70 -6.15
C PRO A 95 15.90 0.32 -7.48
N ASP A 96 16.73 -0.17 -8.41
CA ASP A 96 16.27 -0.64 -9.72
C ASP A 96 15.25 -1.77 -9.59
N LEU A 97 15.50 -2.70 -8.66
CA LEU A 97 14.65 -3.84 -8.29
C LEU A 97 14.48 -3.91 -6.77
N PRO A 98 13.37 -4.50 -6.28
CA PRO A 98 13.24 -4.77 -4.86
C PRO A 98 14.19 -5.91 -4.44
N ASP A 99 14.74 -5.81 -3.23
CA ASP A 99 15.44 -6.89 -2.54
C ASP A 99 14.48 -8.04 -2.18
N SER A 100 14.89 -9.26 -2.52
CA SER A 100 14.21 -10.51 -2.19
C SER A 100 14.01 -10.77 -0.68
N GLN A 101 14.86 -10.19 0.17
CA GLN A 101 14.75 -10.25 1.63
C GLN A 101 13.87 -9.13 2.20
N GLY A 102 13.29 -8.31 1.33
CA GLY A 102 12.48 -7.15 1.69
C GLY A 102 13.23 -5.85 1.45
N THR A 103 12.55 -4.90 0.80
CA THR A 103 13.10 -3.57 0.51
C THR A 103 12.54 -2.55 1.48
N VAL A 104 13.41 -1.79 2.13
CA VAL A 104 13.02 -0.64 2.98
C VAL A 104 13.60 0.62 2.37
N ILE A 105 12.72 1.59 2.07
CA ILE A 105 13.10 2.90 1.56
C ILE A 105 12.64 3.93 2.58
N THR A 106 13.55 4.80 2.99
CA THR A 106 13.25 5.91 3.88
C THR A 106 13.18 7.20 3.06
N GLY A 107 12.22 8.07 3.38
CA GLY A 107 12.15 9.39 2.77
C GLY A 107 13.28 10.27 3.30
N SER A 108 13.91 11.04 2.43
CA SER A 108 14.78 12.12 2.86
C SER A 108 13.90 13.20 3.48
N ILE A 109 14.03 13.42 4.79
CA ILE A 109 13.42 14.59 5.42
C ILE A 109 14.13 15.80 4.79
N ASN A 110 13.42 16.59 3.98
CA ASN A 110 13.91 17.91 3.64
C ASN A 110 14.01 18.67 4.97
N GLN A 111 15.21 18.80 5.52
CA GLN A 111 15.48 19.88 6.46
C GLN A 111 15.13 21.15 5.68
N SER A 112 14.06 21.82 6.10
CA SER A 112 13.83 23.20 5.72
C SER A 112 15.08 23.96 6.13
N ILE A 113 15.98 24.18 5.16
CA ILE A 113 16.99 25.20 5.28
C ILE A 113 16.17 26.48 5.38
N ASN A 114 16.07 27.04 6.58
CA ASN A 114 15.67 28.43 6.75
C ASN A 114 16.92 29.26 6.47
N PRO A 115 17.07 29.91 5.31
CA PRO A 115 17.95 31.06 5.22
C PRO A 115 17.24 32.26 5.85
N ASN A 116 17.96 32.89 6.78
CA ASN A 116 17.75 34.17 7.45
C ASN A 116 16.94 34.15 8.75
#